data_AF-A0A1L9UII6-F1
#
_entry.id   AF-A0A1L9UII6-F1
#
_cell.length_a   1.000
_cell.length_b   1.000
_cell.length_c   1.000
_cell.angle_alpha   90.00
_cell.angle_beta   90.00
_cell.angle_gamma   90.00
#
_symmetry.space_group_name_H-M   'P 1'
#
loop_
_entity.id
_entity.type
_entity.pdbx_description
1 polymer ?
#
loop_
_entity_poly.entity_id
_entity_poly.type
_entity_poly.pdbx_seq_one_letter_code
_entity_poly.pdbx_strand_id
1 'polypeptide(L)'
;MLDFFRSVAQSIPSSSPSASTSPDLDVAPDSMQGTARDMLQDRAGIIVLREDLDFYVIPPRPDIDQVEMIEVKRAAAKALLKQDGIFSGLRKSDEVGSTEQHLIEMLTAGGFDRDDRWGHRAPEPNKAVICSLALAKLRTDIRGDLSNNNAVGMAQKLLLFWRKPARRCWWEGVELDDVEGVEGKVKVWIRRVWTLEMSVIGLR
;
A
#
# COMPACT_ATOMS: atom_id res chain seq x y z
N MET A 1 14.31 -0.26 3.45
CA MET A 1 13.91 -1.24 2.42
C MET A 1 14.87 -2.42 2.31
N LEU A 2 16.20 -2.20 2.31
CA LEU A 2 17.18 -3.31 2.31
C LEU A 2 17.05 -4.22 3.54
N ASP A 3 16.89 -3.64 4.74
CA ASP A 3 16.72 -4.41 5.97
C ASP A 3 15.44 -5.25 5.97
N PHE A 4 14.38 -4.74 5.33
CA PHE A 4 13.14 -5.50 5.13
C PHE A 4 13.43 -6.78 4.34
N PHE A 5 14.07 -6.68 3.16
CA PHE A 5 14.39 -7.87 2.36
C PHE A 5 15.37 -8.82 3.07
N ARG A 6 16.31 -8.28 3.87
CA ARG A 6 17.20 -9.11 4.70
C ARG A 6 16.42 -9.91 5.75
N SER A 7 15.51 -9.25 6.46
CA SER A 7 14.62 -9.89 7.44
C SER A 7 13.73 -10.95 6.79
N VAL A 8 13.13 -10.64 5.64
CA VAL A 8 12.31 -11.61 4.90
C VAL A 8 13.15 -12.83 4.48
N ALA A 9 14.35 -12.62 3.90
CA ALA A 9 15.22 -13.71 3.47
C ALA A 9 15.64 -14.64 4.63
N GLN A 10 15.96 -14.08 5.80
CA GLN A 10 16.30 -14.85 7.00
C GLN A 10 15.14 -15.70 7.53
N SER A 11 13.90 -15.36 7.19
CA SER A 11 12.71 -16.06 7.64
C SER A 11 12.25 -17.19 6.71
N ILE A 12 12.87 -17.34 5.54
CA ILE A 12 12.59 -18.44 4.60
C ILE A 12 13.34 -19.68 5.11
N PRO A 13 12.65 -20.80 5.36
CA PRO A 13 13.30 -22.05 5.76
C PRO A 13 14.35 -22.47 4.74
N SER A 14 15.55 -22.82 5.20
CA SER A 14 16.59 -23.38 4.33
C SER A 14 16.25 -24.86 4.07
N SER A 15 15.50 -25.16 3.00
CA SER A 15 15.29 -26.56 2.61
C SER A 15 16.60 -27.12 2.00
N SER A 16 17.08 -28.24 2.56
CA SER A 16 18.06 -29.09 1.86
C SER A 16 17.38 -29.72 0.63
N PRO A 17 18.07 -29.92 -0.50
CA PRO A 17 17.41 -30.23 -1.76
C PRO A 17 16.72 -31.60 -1.67
N SER A 18 15.39 -31.61 -1.73
CA SER A 18 14.60 -32.80 -2.06
C SER A 18 13.89 -32.55 -3.37
N ALA A 19 14.11 -33.46 -4.32
CA ALA A 19 13.72 -33.31 -5.71
C ALA A 19 12.20 -33.47 -5.93
N SER A 20 11.74 -32.88 -7.05
CA SER A 20 10.49 -33.15 -7.80
C SER A 20 9.21 -32.56 -7.18
N THR A 21 8.21 -32.02 -7.89
CA THR A 21 7.73 -32.06 -9.28
C THR A 21 6.89 -30.80 -9.56
N SER A 22 6.91 -30.26 -10.78
CA SER A 22 5.98 -29.21 -11.23
C SER A 22 4.65 -29.81 -11.73
N PRO A 23 3.49 -29.16 -11.45
CA PRO A 23 2.37 -29.23 -12.37
C PRO A 23 1.80 -27.84 -12.73
N ASP A 24 1.53 -27.66 -14.03
CA ASP A 24 0.60 -26.66 -14.55
C ASP A 24 -0.80 -26.91 -13.98
N LEU A 25 -1.47 -25.87 -13.47
CA LEU A 25 -2.83 -25.95 -12.93
C LEU A 25 -3.70 -24.77 -13.37
N ASP A 26 -4.72 -25.08 -14.17
CA ASP A 26 -5.93 -24.28 -14.38
C ASP A 26 -6.75 -24.25 -13.08
N VAL A 27 -7.16 -23.06 -12.62
CA VAL A 27 -7.65 -22.83 -11.26
C VAL A 27 -9.18 -22.69 -11.21
N ALA A 28 -9.84 -23.56 -10.44
CA ALA A 28 -11.21 -23.39 -9.93
C ALA A 28 -11.20 -22.86 -8.46
N PRO A 29 -12.23 -22.14 -7.99
CA PRO A 29 -12.13 -21.27 -6.80
C PRO A 29 -12.13 -21.95 -5.42
N ASP A 30 -12.50 -23.23 -5.29
CA ASP A 30 -12.85 -23.84 -3.99
C ASP A 30 -11.72 -24.60 -3.26
N SER A 31 -10.51 -24.69 -3.84
CA SER A 31 -9.36 -25.43 -3.26
C SER A 31 -8.26 -24.54 -2.65
N MET A 32 -8.56 -23.27 -2.38
CA MET A 32 -7.59 -22.21 -2.06
C MET A 32 -6.79 -22.40 -0.75
N GLN A 33 -7.29 -23.17 0.24
CA GLN A 33 -6.58 -23.34 1.53
C GLN A 33 -5.37 -24.27 1.43
N GLY A 34 -5.43 -25.31 0.59
CA GLY A 34 -4.31 -26.22 0.35
C GLY A 34 -3.24 -25.57 -0.52
N THR A 35 -3.65 -24.86 -1.58
CA THR A 35 -2.75 -24.22 -2.55
C THR A 35 -1.99 -23.03 -1.97
N ALA A 36 -2.61 -22.23 -1.10
CA ALA A 36 -1.94 -21.12 -0.43
C ALA A 36 -0.78 -21.57 0.46
N ARG A 37 -0.97 -22.66 1.23
CA ARG A 37 0.08 -23.24 2.08
C ARG A 37 1.20 -23.83 1.25
N ASP A 38 0.86 -24.56 0.19
CA ASP A 38 1.82 -25.18 -0.73
C ASP A 38 2.68 -24.12 -1.45
N MET A 39 2.06 -23.02 -1.90
CA MET A 39 2.76 -21.91 -2.55
C MET A 39 3.76 -21.16 -1.65
N LEU A 40 3.55 -21.18 -0.33
CA LEU A 40 4.32 -20.43 0.66
C LEU A 40 5.22 -21.33 1.53
N GLN A 41 5.26 -22.63 1.26
CA GLN A 41 5.98 -23.61 2.08
C GLN A 41 7.49 -23.30 2.19
N ASP A 42 8.11 -22.90 1.07
CA ASP A 42 9.52 -22.47 0.98
C ASP A 42 9.66 -21.03 0.47
N ARG A 43 8.61 -20.23 0.58
CA ARG A 43 8.55 -18.88 -0.01
C ARG A 43 7.93 -17.87 0.94
N ALA A 44 8.42 -16.64 0.90
CA ALA A 44 7.81 -15.53 1.59
C ALA A 44 6.87 -14.76 0.65
N GLY A 45 5.63 -14.55 1.11
CA GLY A 45 4.72 -13.57 0.51
C GLY A 45 5.10 -12.17 0.96
N ILE A 46 5.13 -11.22 0.03
CA ILE A 46 5.34 -9.80 0.29
C ILE A 46 4.16 -9.04 -0.29
N ILE A 47 3.47 -8.29 0.57
CA ILE A 47 2.45 -7.34 0.17
C ILE A 47 3.16 -6.06 -0.27
N VAL A 48 2.82 -5.56 -1.46
CA VAL A 48 3.37 -4.35 -2.05
C VAL A 48 2.24 -3.35 -2.23
N LEU A 49 2.27 -2.27 -1.46
CA LEU A 49 1.31 -1.18 -1.59
C LEU A 49 1.99 0.03 -2.21
N ARG A 50 1.45 0.52 -3.32
CA ARG A 50 1.91 1.72 -4.02
C ARG A 50 0.84 2.78 -4.06
N GLU A 51 1.27 4.03 -3.92
CA GLU A 51 0.44 5.21 -4.13
C GLU A 51 1.09 6.14 -5.15
N ASP A 52 0.31 6.53 -6.16
CA ASP A 52 0.59 7.69 -7.00
C ASP A 52 -0.42 8.79 -6.64
N LEU A 53 0.08 9.92 -6.13
CA LEU A 53 -0.71 11.08 -5.70
C LEU A 53 -0.42 12.24 -6.65
N ASP A 54 -1.29 12.46 -7.62
CA ASP A 54 -1.28 13.68 -8.44
C ASP A 54 -2.00 14.79 -7.68
N PHE A 55 -1.42 15.98 -7.57
CA PHE A 55 -2.04 17.10 -6.89
C PHE A 55 -2.10 18.38 -7.74
N TYR A 56 -3.20 19.10 -7.59
CA TYR A 56 -3.55 20.29 -8.35
C TYR A 56 -3.82 21.41 -7.37
N VAL A 57 -2.83 22.29 -7.21
CA VAL A 57 -2.93 23.44 -6.32
C VAL A 57 -3.72 24.54 -7.00
N ILE A 58 -4.79 24.99 -6.35
CA ILE A 58 -5.58 26.13 -6.82
C ILE A 58 -4.81 27.43 -6.48
N PRO A 59 -4.66 28.36 -7.43
CA PRO A 59 -4.04 29.65 -7.17
C PRO A 59 -4.65 30.33 -5.93
N PRO A 60 -3.82 30.74 -4.95
CA PRO A 60 -4.33 31.41 -3.74
C PRO A 60 -4.87 32.81 -4.06
N ARG A 61 -4.42 33.42 -5.15
CA ARG A 61 -4.86 34.72 -5.66
C ARG A 61 -4.90 34.74 -7.19
N PRO A 62 -5.75 35.58 -7.82
CA PRO A 62 -5.93 35.57 -9.28
C PRO A 62 -4.71 36.03 -10.09
N ASP A 63 -3.85 36.85 -9.51
CA ASP A 63 -2.73 37.54 -10.14
C ASP A 63 -1.37 36.92 -9.80
N ILE A 64 -1.35 35.68 -9.32
CA ILE A 64 -0.11 34.94 -9.03
C ILE A 64 0.68 34.67 -10.32
N ASP A 65 1.98 34.91 -10.29
CA ASP A 65 2.84 34.63 -11.43
C ASP A 65 3.26 33.13 -11.51
N GLN A 66 3.84 32.73 -12.63
CA GLN A 66 4.22 31.34 -12.86
C GLN A 66 5.31 30.85 -11.89
N VAL A 67 6.28 31.71 -11.55
CA VAL A 67 7.43 31.36 -10.69
C VAL A 67 6.95 31.19 -9.26
N GLU A 68 6.13 32.11 -8.76
CA GLU A 68 5.48 32.03 -7.47
C GLU A 68 4.58 30.80 -7.38
N MET A 69 3.81 30.49 -8.42
CA MET A 69 2.97 29.28 -8.43
C MET A 69 3.79 27.99 -8.36
N ILE A 70 5.02 27.96 -8.92
CA ILE A 70 5.93 26.83 -8.78
C ILE A 70 6.37 26.68 -7.32
N GLU A 71 6.70 27.78 -6.63
CA GLU A 71 7.04 27.74 -5.20
C GLU A 71 5.86 27.29 -4.34
N VAL A 72 4.65 27.78 -4.62
CA VAL A 72 3.42 27.33 -3.92
C VAL A 72 3.19 25.84 -4.13
N LYS A 73 3.40 25.30 -5.34
CA LYS A 73 3.30 23.85 -5.60
C LYS A 73 4.35 23.06 -4.82
N ARG A 74 5.59 23.56 -4.72
CA ARG A 74 6.66 22.94 -3.93
C ARG A 74 6.32 22.94 -2.44
N ALA A 75 5.83 24.05 -1.91
CA ALA A 75 5.40 24.18 -0.52
C ALA A 75 4.20 23.27 -0.20
N ALA A 76 3.21 23.20 -1.09
CA ALA A 76 2.07 22.28 -0.96
C ALA A 76 2.53 20.81 -0.96
N ALA A 77 3.49 20.44 -1.81
CA ALA A 77 4.09 19.11 -1.78
C ALA A 77 4.72 18.79 -0.42
N LYS A 78 5.50 19.72 0.15
CA LYS A 78 6.08 19.56 1.50
C LYS A 78 5.00 19.33 2.57
N ALA A 79 3.87 20.03 2.48
CA ALA A 79 2.75 19.83 3.39
C ALA A 79 2.08 18.46 3.21
N LEU A 80 1.83 18.03 1.97
CA LEU A 80 1.26 16.71 1.65
C LEU A 80 2.17 15.53 2.04
N LEU A 81 3.49 15.73 2.08
CA LEU A 81 4.44 14.72 2.55
C LEU A 81 4.27 14.42 4.05
N LYS A 82 3.74 15.36 4.85
CA LYS A 82 3.46 15.13 6.28
C LYS A 82 2.34 14.13 6.51
N GLN A 83 1.48 13.90 5.51
CA GLN A 83 0.49 12.81 5.53
C GLN A 83 1.19 11.51 5.14
N ASP A 84 1.94 10.93 6.06
CA ASP A 84 2.86 9.82 5.80
C ASP A 84 2.34 8.44 6.22
N GLY A 85 1.16 8.36 6.84
CA GLY A 85 0.50 7.10 7.18
C GLY A 85 -0.03 6.38 5.93
N ILE A 86 0.10 5.06 5.87
CA ILE A 86 -0.39 4.29 4.71
C ILE A 86 -1.91 4.40 4.54
N PHE A 87 -2.67 4.59 5.62
CA PHE A 87 -4.12 4.71 5.60
C PHE A 87 -4.63 6.16 5.67
N SER A 88 -3.75 7.17 5.74
CA SER A 88 -4.18 8.56 5.92
C SER A 88 -4.94 9.13 4.73
N GLY A 89 -4.69 8.61 3.53
CA GLY A 89 -5.36 9.01 2.29
C GLY A 89 -6.65 8.24 1.96
N LEU A 90 -7.01 7.23 2.75
CA LEU A 90 -8.31 6.59 2.61
C LEU A 90 -9.37 7.49 3.25
N ARG A 91 -10.48 7.66 2.54
CA ARG A 91 -11.63 8.35 3.12
C ARG A 91 -12.07 7.59 4.37
N LYS A 92 -12.06 8.28 5.51
CA LYS A 92 -12.74 7.82 6.72
C LYS A 92 -14.23 7.91 6.43
N SER A 93 -14.82 6.82 5.97
CA SER A 93 -16.26 6.67 6.04
C SER A 93 -16.60 6.26 7.47
N ASP A 94 -17.48 7.01 8.13
CA ASP A 94 -18.04 6.62 9.43
C ASP A 94 -19.07 5.47 9.29
N GLU A 95 -19.33 5.05 8.05
CA GLU A 95 -20.22 3.93 7.74
C GLU A 95 -19.56 2.59 8.09
N VAL A 96 -20.16 1.89 9.06
CA VAL A 96 -19.75 0.55 9.47
C VAL A 96 -19.89 -0.41 8.29
N GLY A 97 -18.82 -1.13 7.98
CA GLY A 97 -18.80 -2.10 6.87
C GLY A 97 -18.44 -1.51 5.51
N SER A 98 -17.90 -0.29 5.46
CA SER A 98 -17.39 0.30 4.20
C SER A 98 -16.28 -0.54 3.56
N THR A 99 -16.14 -0.40 2.24
CA THR A 99 -15.07 -1.07 1.47
C THR A 99 -13.67 -0.66 1.97
N GLU A 100 -13.51 0.59 2.41
CA GLU A 100 -12.30 1.12 3.02
C GLU A 100 -11.95 0.40 4.33
N GLN A 101 -12.94 0.22 5.20
CA GLN A 101 -12.76 -0.50 6.46
C GLN A 101 -12.35 -1.94 6.21
N HIS A 102 -12.99 -2.62 5.25
CA HIS A 102 -12.61 -3.99 4.88
C HIS A 102 -11.20 -4.07 4.28
N LEU A 103 -10.78 -3.07 3.48
CA LEU A 103 -9.43 -2.98 2.94
C LEU A 103 -8.37 -2.82 4.05
N ILE A 104 -8.62 -1.96 5.04
CA ILE A 104 -7.75 -1.76 6.19
C ILE A 104 -7.63 -3.07 6.99
N GLU A 105 -8.75 -3.74 7.26
CA GLU A 105 -8.77 -5.03 7.95
C GLU A 105 -8.00 -6.11 7.19
N MET A 106 -8.17 -6.19 5.88
CA MET A 106 -7.45 -7.15 5.04
C MET A 106 -5.94 -6.89 5.05
N LEU A 107 -5.51 -5.63 4.89
CA LEU A 107 -4.08 -5.27 4.88
C LEU A 107 -3.43 -5.46 6.25
N THR A 108 -4.17 -5.20 7.33
CA THR A 108 -3.68 -5.38 8.70
C THR A 108 -3.63 -6.84 9.13
N ALA A 109 -4.63 -7.65 8.75
CA ALA A 109 -4.55 -9.11 8.88
C ALA A 109 -3.39 -9.70 8.05
N GLY A 110 -3.08 -9.08 6.91
CA GLY A 110 -2.01 -9.49 6.00
C GLY A 110 -0.60 -9.19 6.51
N GLY A 111 -0.37 -8.07 7.20
CA GLY A 111 0.95 -7.80 7.78
C GLY A 111 1.30 -6.35 8.07
N PHE A 112 0.50 -5.38 7.60
CA PHE A 112 0.65 -3.98 8.01
C PHE A 112 0.04 -3.73 9.39
N ASP A 113 0.46 -2.68 10.07
CA ASP A 113 -0.17 -2.17 11.28
C ASP A 113 -0.93 -0.85 10.98
N ARG A 114 -1.89 -0.46 11.82
CA ARG A 114 -2.78 0.69 11.55
C ARG A 114 -2.05 2.03 11.51
N ASP A 115 -0.93 2.12 12.19
CA ASP A 115 -0.05 3.27 12.32
C ASP A 115 1.16 3.21 11.39
N ASP A 116 1.24 2.20 10.52
CA ASP A 116 2.31 2.09 9.54
C ASP A 116 2.38 3.32 8.64
N ARG A 117 3.62 3.69 8.33
CA ARG A 117 3.96 4.79 7.43
C ARG A 117 4.46 4.26 6.10
N TRP A 118 4.40 5.10 5.08
CA TRP A 118 5.01 4.79 3.79
C TRP A 118 6.52 4.57 3.97
N GLY A 119 7.00 3.38 3.61
CA GLY A 119 8.43 3.05 3.69
C GLY A 119 9.30 3.86 2.71
N HIS A 120 8.69 4.37 1.65
CA HIS A 120 9.21 5.42 0.78
C HIS A 120 8.07 6.35 0.40
N ARG A 121 8.28 7.67 0.47
CA ARG A 121 7.34 8.70 0.05
C ARG A 121 8.12 9.94 -0.39
N ALA A 122 8.02 10.32 -1.66
CA ALA A 122 8.80 11.41 -2.22
C ALA A 122 8.07 12.12 -3.36
N PRO A 123 8.30 13.43 -3.54
CA PRO A 123 7.81 14.16 -4.70
C PRO A 123 8.64 13.79 -5.94
N GLU A 124 7.98 13.68 -7.09
CA GLU A 124 8.65 13.50 -8.37
C GLU A 124 9.26 14.83 -8.85
N PRO A 125 10.53 14.83 -9.31
CA PRO A 125 11.16 16.04 -9.83
C PRO A 125 10.36 16.65 -10.98
N ASN A 126 10.11 17.96 -10.90
CA ASN A 126 9.40 18.74 -11.92
C ASN A 126 7.95 18.30 -12.19
N LYS A 127 7.34 17.52 -11.29
CA LYS A 127 5.94 17.09 -11.39
C LYS A 127 5.20 17.40 -10.09
N ALA A 128 3.90 17.65 -10.19
CA ALA A 128 3.02 17.76 -9.03
C ALA A 128 2.50 16.36 -8.64
N VAL A 129 3.45 15.46 -8.36
CA VAL A 129 3.18 14.05 -8.05
C VAL A 129 3.99 13.65 -6.83
N ILE A 130 3.39 12.87 -5.93
CA ILE A 130 4.08 12.17 -4.83
C ILE A 130 3.92 10.67 -5.06
N CYS A 131 5.04 9.95 -5.10
CA CYS A 131 5.09 8.51 -5.20
C CYS A 131 5.36 7.92 -3.81
N SER A 132 4.61 6.87 -3.45
CA SER A 132 4.83 6.15 -2.20
C SER A 132 4.83 4.64 -2.37
N LEU A 133 5.60 3.96 -1.53
CA LEU A 133 5.76 2.51 -1.51
C LEU A 133 5.85 2.02 -0.07
N ALA A 134 5.04 1.02 0.27
CA ALA A 134 5.10 0.30 1.52
C ALA A 134 5.15 -1.21 1.25
N LEU A 135 5.89 -1.94 2.08
CA LEU A 135 6.09 -3.38 1.97
C LEU A 135 5.76 -4.02 3.31
N ALA A 136 5.03 -5.13 3.29
CA ALA A 136 4.82 -5.97 4.47
C ALA A 136 5.07 -7.44 4.12
N LYS A 137 5.65 -8.19 5.05
CA LYS A 137 5.71 -9.64 4.93
C LYS A 137 4.32 -10.19 5.23
N LEU A 138 3.80 -11.04 4.36
CA LEU A 138 2.53 -11.73 4.58
C LEU A 138 2.64 -12.60 5.84
N ARG A 139 1.82 -12.32 6.85
CA ARG A 139 1.67 -13.13 8.06
C ARG A 139 0.87 -14.38 7.69
N THR A 140 1.52 -15.55 7.75
CA THR A 140 0.91 -16.85 7.42
C THR A 140 0.76 -17.75 8.65
N ASP A 141 1.48 -17.41 9.72
CA ASP A 141 1.55 -18.09 10.99
C ASP A 141 0.48 -17.61 11.96
N ILE A 142 -0.79 -17.77 11.58
CA ILE A 142 -1.86 -17.83 12.59
C ILE A 142 -1.81 -19.24 13.18
N ARG A 143 -0.76 -19.52 13.96
CA ARG A 143 -0.71 -20.71 14.82
C ARG A 143 -1.70 -20.51 15.95
N GLY A 144 -2.93 -20.98 15.73
CA GLY A 144 -3.72 -21.62 16.78
C GLY A 144 -4.42 -20.73 17.81
N ASP A 145 -4.77 -19.49 17.52
CA ASP A 145 -5.86 -18.86 18.25
C ASP A 145 -7.19 -19.19 17.55
N LEU A 146 -7.90 -20.17 18.09
CA LEU A 146 -9.19 -20.70 17.63
C LEU A 146 -10.32 -19.64 17.61
N SER A 147 -10.03 -18.40 18.00
CA SER A 147 -10.99 -17.30 18.08
C SER A 147 -11.15 -16.48 16.79
N ASN A 148 -10.29 -16.61 15.77
CA ASN A 148 -10.36 -15.70 14.60
C ASN A 148 -10.12 -16.33 13.21
N ASN A 149 -10.90 -17.37 12.86
CA ASN A 149 -10.93 -17.96 11.51
C ASN A 149 -11.13 -16.93 10.39
N ASN A 150 -11.80 -15.81 10.66
CA ASN A 150 -12.07 -14.77 9.67
C ASN A 150 -10.81 -14.00 9.24
N ALA A 151 -9.86 -13.75 10.16
CA ALA A 151 -8.62 -13.04 9.84
C ALA A 151 -7.69 -13.86 8.93
N VAL A 152 -7.62 -15.18 9.16
CA VAL A 152 -6.90 -16.12 8.28
C VAL A 152 -7.46 -16.07 6.87
N GLY A 153 -8.79 -16.10 6.73
CA GLY A 153 -9.47 -16.01 5.44
C GLY A 153 -9.20 -14.68 4.74
N MET A 154 -9.13 -13.56 5.47
CA MET A 154 -8.84 -12.25 4.90
C MET A 154 -7.39 -12.12 4.40
N ALA A 155 -6.40 -12.56 5.17
CA ALA A 155 -5.01 -12.53 4.75
C ALA A 155 -4.78 -13.41 3.50
N GLN A 156 -5.47 -14.56 3.40
CA GLN A 156 -5.42 -15.41 2.21
C GLN A 156 -6.04 -14.76 0.96
N LYS A 157 -7.04 -13.87 1.09
CA LYS A 157 -7.59 -13.13 -0.06
C LYS A 157 -6.53 -12.26 -0.73
N LEU A 158 -5.48 -11.84 -0.03
CA LEU A 158 -4.36 -11.09 -0.65
C LEU A 158 -3.63 -11.92 -1.71
N LEU A 159 -3.65 -13.25 -1.60
CA LEU A 159 -3.06 -14.13 -2.61
C LEU A 159 -3.75 -14.02 -3.98
N LEU A 160 -5.02 -13.61 -4.02
CA LEU A 160 -5.75 -13.36 -5.27
C LEU A 160 -5.10 -12.25 -6.10
N PHE A 161 -4.34 -11.35 -5.47
CA PHE A 161 -3.62 -10.27 -6.14
C PHE A 161 -2.23 -10.69 -6.64
N TRP A 162 -1.84 -11.95 -6.46
CA TRP A 162 -0.63 -12.48 -7.09
C TRP A 162 -0.81 -12.45 -8.61
N ARG A 163 0.10 -11.76 -9.31
CA ARG A 163 0.06 -11.58 -10.78
C ARG A 163 -1.20 -10.85 -11.30
N LYS A 164 -2.08 -10.39 -10.41
CA LYS A 164 -3.33 -9.67 -10.71
C LYS A 164 -3.44 -8.44 -9.79
N PRO A 165 -2.67 -7.38 -10.07
CA PRO A 165 -2.65 -6.20 -9.20
C PRO A 165 -4.03 -5.55 -9.13
N ALA A 166 -4.47 -5.20 -7.91
CA ALA A 166 -5.69 -4.45 -7.71
C ALA A 166 -5.38 -2.95 -7.76
N ARG A 167 -6.24 -2.18 -8.44
CA ARG A 167 -6.08 -0.73 -8.55
C ARG A 167 -7.36 -0.01 -8.17
N ARG A 168 -7.22 1.08 -7.40
CA ARG A 168 -8.32 1.97 -7.06
C ARG A 168 -7.87 3.41 -7.29
N CYS A 169 -8.70 4.19 -7.99
CA CYS A 169 -8.47 5.61 -8.25
C CYS A 169 -9.63 6.41 -7.67
N TRP A 170 -9.33 7.53 -7.02
CA TRP A 170 -10.35 8.47 -6.53
C TRP A 170 -9.84 9.89 -6.48
N TRP A 171 -10.77 10.83 -6.29
CA TRP A 171 -10.49 12.25 -6.14
C TRP A 171 -10.91 12.73 -4.76
N GLU A 172 -10.13 13.68 -4.23
CA GLU A 172 -10.46 14.40 -3.02
C GLU A 172 -10.01 15.85 -3.10
N GLY A 173 -10.77 16.74 -2.46
CA GLY A 173 -10.37 18.13 -2.23
C GLY A 173 -9.91 18.26 -0.79
N VAL A 174 -8.75 18.88 -0.58
CA VAL A 174 -8.21 19.19 0.74
C VAL A 174 -7.90 20.68 0.84
N GLU A 175 -7.97 21.20 2.06
CA GLU A 175 -7.42 22.51 2.40
C GLU A 175 -6.14 22.27 3.19
N LEU A 176 -5.03 22.82 2.71
CA LEU A 176 -3.75 22.76 3.39
C LEU A 176 -3.57 24.05 4.19
N ASP A 177 -3.36 23.88 5.49
CA ASP A 177 -2.88 24.92 6.39
C ASP A 177 -1.34 25.00 6.34
N ASP A 178 -0.79 26.15 6.72
CA ASP A 178 0.67 26.37 6.86
C ASP A 178 1.50 26.04 5.60
N VAL A 179 1.01 26.42 4.42
CA VAL A 179 1.79 26.35 3.17
C VAL A 179 2.79 27.50 3.16
N GLU A 180 4.07 27.16 3.21
CA GLU A 180 5.19 28.12 3.18
C GLU A 180 5.05 29.13 2.04
N GLY A 181 5.09 30.43 2.37
CA GLY A 181 4.98 31.51 1.40
C GLY A 181 3.55 31.90 0.99
N VAL A 182 2.51 31.28 1.59
CA VAL A 182 1.11 31.63 1.32
C VAL A 182 0.41 32.05 2.61
N GLU A 183 -0.32 33.17 2.56
CA GLU A 183 -1.20 33.59 3.64
C GLU A 183 -2.53 32.82 3.58
N GLY A 184 -2.86 32.12 4.67
CA GLY A 184 -4.11 31.38 4.80
C GLY A 184 -4.08 29.99 4.17
N LYS A 185 -5.27 29.49 3.81
CA LYS A 185 -5.47 28.12 3.36
C LYS A 185 -5.26 27.98 1.86
N VAL A 186 -4.58 26.91 1.46
CA VAL A 186 -4.41 26.55 0.05
C VAL A 186 -5.32 25.38 -0.31
N LYS A 187 -6.20 25.59 -1.27
CA LYS A 187 -7.07 24.52 -1.79
C LYS A 187 -6.29 23.65 -2.76
N VAL A 188 -6.34 22.34 -2.55
CA VAL A 188 -5.65 21.36 -3.39
C VAL A 188 -6.61 20.25 -3.75
N TRP A 189 -6.69 19.94 -5.05
CA TRP A 189 -7.34 18.73 -5.53
C TRP A 189 -6.32 17.62 -5.67
N ILE A 190 -6.64 16.44 -5.17
CA ILE A 190 -5.78 15.27 -5.20
C ILE A 190 -6.49 14.20 -6.01
N ARG A 191 -5.79 13.63 -6.98
CA ARG A 191 -6.13 12.35 -7.59
C ARG A 191 -5.19 11.31 -7.03
N ARG A 192 -5.74 10.33 -6.33
CA ARG A 192 -4.97 9.27 -5.68
C ARG A 192 -5.23 7.96 -6.38
N VAL A 193 -4.15 7.27 -6.75
CA VAL A 193 -4.20 5.91 -7.29
C VAL A 193 -3.46 4.99 -6.35
N TRP A 194 -4.16 4.01 -5.83
CA TRP A 194 -3.54 2.91 -5.09
C TRP A 194 -3.43 1.69 -5.97
N THR A 195 -2.26 1.05 -5.89
CA THR A 195 -2.01 -0.26 -6.48
C THR A 195 -1.58 -1.21 -5.38
N LEU A 196 -2.38 -2.27 -5.17
CA LEU A 196 -2.06 -3.38 -4.28
C LEU A 196 -1.58 -4.55 -5.12
N GLU A 197 -0.37 -5.01 -4.84
CA GLU A 197 0.22 -6.18 -5.48
C GLU A 197 0.75 -7.13 -4.43
N MET A 198 0.97 -8.36 -4.86
CA MET A 198 1.64 -9.34 -4.03
C MET A 198 2.78 -9.98 -4.82
N SER A 199 3.94 -10.07 -4.17
CA SER A 199 5.11 -10.78 -4.65
C SER A 199 5.34 -12.03 -3.81
N VAL A 200 5.86 -13.08 -4.43
CA VAL A 200 6.25 -14.31 -3.73
C VAL A 200 7.71 -14.55 -4.05
N ILE A 201 8.56 -14.55 -3.03
CA ILE A 201 10.00 -14.75 -3.16
C ILE A 201 10.44 -16.04 -2.48
N GLY A 202 11.31 -16.82 -3.12
CA GLY A 202 11.93 -18.02 -2.55
C GLY A 202 13.44 -17.96 -2.74
N LEU A 203 14.18 -18.63 -1.86
CA LEU A 203 15.59 -18.90 -2.09
C LEU A 203 15.65 -20.06 -3.10
N ARG A 204 16.29 -19.84 -4.25
CA ARG A 204 16.66 -20.91 -5.19
C ARG A 204 18.03 -21.45 -4.80
#